data_AF-A0A151BNY3-F1
#
_entry.id   AF-A0A151BNY3-F1
#
_cell.length_a   1.000
_cell.length_b   1.000
_cell.length_c   1.000
_cell.angle_alpha   90.00
_cell.angle_beta   90.00
_cell.angle_gamma   90.00
#
_symmetry.space_group_name_H-M   'P 1'
#
loop_
_entity.id
_entity.type
_entity.pdbx_description
1 polymer ?
#
loop_
_entity_poly.entity_id
_entity_poly.type
_entity_poly.pdbx_seq_one_letter_code
_entity_poly.pdbx_strand_id
1 'polypeptide(L)'
;MIDKGPEWRAFTQEEKKSRSRVGIPTAFSVHDKGLSTAIGRIDRDAFGRKLPLSTRLQMWRLKKWQIRSRVHSSIDRNLAQAMAELDRLSDKVAVPNAVKEKAAVIYRKALDKGLVRGRSIAAIAAASLYAACRITETPRSLREISEASLVNRKDVARCYRLLLRELDIKMPIADPLTYLSKIAEKSHVSGHTQALAMKILQEARRRHVSAGKDPMGLAAAALYIACMQANEKKTQKDIADAANITEVTVRNRYKTLKMQLNLELPN
;
A
#
# COMPACT_ATOMS: atom_id res chain seq x y z
N MET A 1 -36.34 -28.33 2.64
CA MET A 1 -35.73 -28.34 1.29
C MET A 1 -34.29 -27.87 1.44
N ILE A 2 -33.29 -28.69 1.10
CA ILE A 2 -31.87 -28.32 1.23
C ILE A 2 -31.46 -27.57 -0.03
N ASP A 3 -31.03 -26.32 0.13
CA ASP A 3 -30.52 -25.51 -0.98
C ASP A 3 -29.17 -26.08 -1.45
N LYS A 4 -29.06 -26.39 -2.75
CA LYS A 4 -27.82 -26.91 -3.38
C LYS A 4 -27.14 -25.86 -4.27
N GLY A 5 -27.63 -24.62 -4.25
CA GLY A 5 -27.08 -23.53 -5.05
C GLY A 5 -25.65 -23.15 -4.64
N PRO A 6 -24.85 -22.61 -5.57
CA PRO A 6 -23.48 -22.19 -5.29
C PRO A 6 -23.46 -21.00 -4.32
N GLU A 7 -22.89 -21.21 -3.13
CA GLU A 7 -22.84 -20.22 -2.05
C GLU A 7 -21.95 -19.01 -2.38
N TRP A 8 -20.98 -19.17 -3.29
CA TRP A 8 -20.01 -18.14 -3.66
C TRP A 8 -20.54 -17.13 -4.69
N ARG A 9 -21.67 -17.40 -5.34
CA ARG A 9 -22.26 -16.51 -6.34
C ARG A 9 -23.20 -15.52 -5.65
N ALA A 10 -22.62 -14.43 -5.17
CA ALA A 10 -23.34 -13.32 -4.58
C ALA A 10 -22.86 -12.01 -5.20
N PHE A 11 -23.80 -11.17 -5.64
CA PHE A 11 -23.50 -9.89 -6.28
C PHE A 11 -23.54 -8.73 -5.29
N THR A 12 -24.25 -8.91 -4.16
CA THR A 12 -24.31 -7.94 -3.07
C THR A 12 -23.72 -8.51 -1.77
N GLN A 13 -23.32 -7.61 -0.87
CA GLN A 13 -22.74 -8.01 0.42
C GLN A 13 -23.77 -8.70 1.33
N GLU A 14 -25.04 -8.34 1.21
CA GLU A 14 -26.15 -8.94 1.96
C GLU A 14 -26.45 -10.35 1.47
N GLU A 15 -26.51 -10.55 0.14
CA GLU A 15 -26.68 -11.86 -0.48
C GLU A 15 -25.50 -12.79 -0.12
N LYS A 16 -24.27 -12.25 -0.05
CA LYS A 16 -23.10 -13.01 0.38
C LYS A 16 -23.21 -13.45 1.84
N LYS A 17 -23.73 -12.59 2.73
CA LYS A 17 -23.90 -12.92 4.15
C LYS A 17 -25.02 -13.93 4.38
N SER A 18 -26.10 -13.90 3.60
CA SER A 18 -27.22 -14.83 3.75
C SER A 18 -26.94 -16.20 3.13
N ARG A 19 -26.18 -16.26 2.02
CA ARG A 19 -25.86 -17.51 1.31
C ARG A 19 -24.65 -18.25 1.83
N SER A 20 -23.68 -17.56 2.44
CA SER A 20 -22.46 -18.18 2.94
C SER A 20 -22.79 -19.10 4.12
N ARG A 21 -22.70 -20.42 3.91
CA ARG A 21 -22.86 -21.41 4.98
C ARG A 21 -21.52 -21.72 5.66
N VAL A 22 -20.44 -21.30 5.03
CA VAL A 22 -19.06 -21.35 5.54
C VAL A 22 -18.62 -20.02 6.12
N GLY A 23 -17.54 -20.06 6.91
CA GLY A 23 -16.91 -18.88 7.49
C GLY A 23 -16.18 -17.99 6.48
N ILE A 24 -15.40 -17.04 7.02
CA ILE A 24 -14.60 -16.10 6.23
C ILE A 24 -13.55 -16.88 5.41
N PRO A 25 -13.28 -16.50 4.13
CA PRO A 25 -12.22 -17.12 3.35
C PRO A 25 -10.86 -16.90 4.01
N THR A 26 -9.93 -17.82 3.77
CA THR A 26 -8.57 -17.69 4.32
C THR A 26 -7.87 -16.47 3.73
N ALA A 27 -7.27 -15.65 4.59
CA ALA A 27 -6.66 -14.37 4.22
C ALA A 27 -5.26 -14.27 4.83
N PHE A 28 -4.24 -13.99 4.04
CA PHE A 28 -2.90 -13.81 4.57
C PHE A 28 -2.80 -12.53 5.40
N SER A 29 -3.65 -11.52 5.23
CA SER A 29 -3.61 -10.36 6.13
C SER A 29 -4.00 -10.68 7.58
N VAL A 30 -4.50 -11.88 7.87
CA VAL A 30 -4.84 -12.32 9.24
C VAL A 30 -3.76 -13.26 9.77
N HIS A 31 -3.31 -13.06 11.01
CA HIS A 31 -2.20 -13.82 11.63
C HIS A 31 -2.28 -15.34 11.43
N ASP A 32 -3.43 -15.93 11.77
CA ASP A 32 -3.76 -17.36 11.67
C ASP A 32 -4.46 -17.73 10.35
N LYS A 33 -4.41 -16.84 9.36
CA LYS A 33 -5.10 -16.95 8.07
C LYS A 33 -6.63 -17.03 8.17
N GLY A 34 -7.24 -16.66 9.30
CA GLY A 34 -8.68 -16.70 9.50
C GLY A 34 -9.21 -18.07 9.97
N LEU A 35 -8.35 -18.94 10.51
CA LEU A 35 -8.74 -20.26 11.01
C LEU A 35 -9.45 -20.20 12.37
N SER A 36 -9.11 -19.24 13.23
CA SER A 36 -9.71 -19.12 14.55
C SER A 36 -11.00 -18.32 14.51
N THR A 37 -11.96 -18.74 15.33
CA THR A 37 -13.18 -17.97 15.60
C THR A 37 -12.94 -16.96 16.74
N ALA A 38 -13.89 -16.03 16.92
CA ALA A 38 -13.87 -15.09 18.03
C ALA A 38 -15.24 -15.05 18.71
N ILE A 39 -15.25 -15.16 20.06
CA ILE A 39 -16.45 -14.93 20.86
C ILE A 39 -16.74 -13.42 20.84
N GLY A 40 -17.83 -13.06 20.18
CA GLY A 40 -18.27 -11.69 19.98
C GLY A 40 -18.83 -11.00 21.23
N ARG A 41 -19.95 -10.29 21.05
CA ARG A 41 -20.64 -9.60 22.15
C ARG A 41 -21.40 -10.62 23.01
N ILE A 42 -21.20 -10.56 24.32
CA ILE A 42 -21.83 -11.43 25.31
C ILE A 42 -22.91 -10.62 26.03
N ASP A 43 -24.14 -10.68 25.52
CA ASP A 43 -25.25 -9.90 26.10
C ASP A 43 -26.60 -10.60 25.87
N ARG A 44 -26.82 -11.08 24.65
CA ARG A 44 -28.04 -11.75 24.22
C ARG A 44 -27.77 -13.11 23.61
N ASP A 45 -28.76 -14.00 23.67
CA ASP A 45 -28.77 -15.28 22.96
C ASP A 45 -29.11 -15.10 21.46
N ALA A 46 -29.13 -16.21 20.72
CA ALA A 46 -29.47 -16.22 19.29
C ALA A 46 -30.90 -15.71 19.00
N PHE A 47 -31.81 -15.80 19.98
CA PHE A 47 -33.19 -15.31 19.89
C PHE A 47 -33.34 -13.86 20.40
N GLY A 48 -32.24 -13.20 20.76
CA GLY A 48 -32.23 -11.82 21.26
C GLY A 48 -32.63 -11.67 22.73
N ARG A 49 -32.80 -12.74 23.50
CA ARG A 49 -33.12 -12.69 24.93
C ARG A 49 -31.86 -12.36 25.74
N LYS A 50 -32.01 -11.59 26.83
CA LYS A 50 -30.88 -11.24 27.70
C LYS A 50 -30.34 -12.48 28.42
N LEU A 51 -29.03 -12.64 28.41
CA LEU A 51 -28.38 -13.76 29.11
C LEU A 51 -28.40 -13.55 30.64
N PRO A 52 -28.70 -14.60 31.43
CA PRO A 52 -28.55 -14.57 32.88
C PRO A 52 -27.13 -14.15 33.30
N LEU A 53 -27.01 -13.53 34.48
CA LEU A 53 -25.71 -13.03 34.97
C LEU A 53 -24.65 -14.15 35.07
N SER A 54 -25.04 -15.31 35.59
CA SER A 54 -24.17 -16.49 35.71
C SER A 54 -23.58 -16.91 34.35
N THR A 55 -24.43 -17.03 33.34
CA THR A 55 -24.03 -17.38 31.97
C THR A 55 -23.13 -16.31 31.35
N ARG A 56 -23.44 -15.02 31.56
CA ARG A 56 -22.58 -13.93 31.08
C ARG A 56 -21.18 -14.03 31.67
N LEU A 57 -21.07 -14.21 32.99
CA LEU A 57 -19.78 -14.36 33.67
C LEU A 57 -18.99 -15.57 33.15
N GLN A 58 -19.65 -16.70 32.91
CA GLN A 58 -19.03 -17.88 32.30
C GLN A 58 -18.51 -17.59 30.88
N MET A 59 -19.33 -16.95 30.04
CA MET A 59 -18.95 -16.57 28.68
C MET A 59 -17.79 -15.57 28.66
N TRP A 60 -17.74 -14.62 29.61
CA TRP A 60 -16.61 -13.71 29.77
C TRP A 60 -15.31 -14.47 30.11
N ARG A 61 -15.39 -15.48 30.98
CA ARG A 61 -14.24 -16.36 31.28
C ARG A 61 -13.80 -17.12 30.02
N LEU A 62 -14.73 -17.70 29.27
CA LEU A 62 -14.43 -18.41 28.02
C LEU A 62 -13.80 -17.49 26.97
N LYS A 63 -14.32 -16.27 26.80
CA LYS A 63 -13.73 -15.26 25.91
C LYS A 63 -12.30 -14.91 26.30
N LYS A 64 -12.03 -14.75 27.61
CA LYS A 64 -10.68 -14.50 28.13
C LYS A 64 -9.74 -15.67 27.83
N TRP A 65 -10.20 -16.91 28.03
CA TRP A 65 -9.43 -18.10 27.69
C TRP A 65 -9.17 -18.22 26.19
N GLN A 66 -10.16 -17.97 25.34
CA GLN A 66 -10.02 -18.01 23.88
C GLN A 66 -8.99 -17.00 23.38
N ILE A 67 -9.01 -15.75 23.87
CA ILE A 67 -8.04 -14.71 23.47
C ILE A 67 -6.61 -15.17 23.83
N ARG A 68 -6.43 -15.74 25.02
CA ARG A 68 -5.13 -16.28 25.47
C ARG A 68 -4.69 -17.48 24.64
N SER A 69 -5.64 -18.35 24.29
CA SER A 69 -5.41 -19.53 23.47
C SER A 69 -5.47 -19.24 21.97
N ARG A 70 -5.29 -18.00 21.50
CA ARG A 70 -5.19 -17.73 20.06
C ARG A 70 -3.76 -17.38 19.64
N VAL A 71 -2.96 -16.90 20.58
CA VAL A 71 -1.63 -16.36 20.30
C VAL A 71 -0.62 -16.97 21.26
N HIS A 72 -0.41 -18.29 21.10
CA HIS A 72 0.42 -19.08 22.01
C HIS A 72 1.89 -19.04 21.64
N SER A 73 2.21 -19.02 20.34
CA SER A 73 3.59 -19.04 19.88
C SER A 73 4.19 -17.63 19.79
N SER A 74 5.50 -17.53 19.92
CA SER A 74 6.23 -16.27 19.68
C SER A 74 6.07 -15.78 18.24
N ILE A 75 5.97 -16.71 17.28
CA ILE A 75 5.72 -16.44 15.86
C ILE A 75 4.31 -15.85 15.68
N ASP A 76 3.29 -16.42 16.31
CA ASP A 76 1.92 -15.91 16.21
C ASP A 76 1.78 -14.51 16.82
N ARG A 77 2.47 -14.25 17.93
CA ARG A 77 2.52 -12.90 18.54
C ARG A 77 3.14 -11.89 17.58
N ASN A 78 4.24 -12.28 16.94
CA ASN A 78 4.91 -11.45 15.94
C ASN A 78 4.00 -11.18 14.74
N LEU A 79 3.36 -12.23 14.19
CA LEU A 79 2.43 -12.11 13.07
C LEU A 79 1.22 -11.25 13.44
N ALA A 80 0.64 -11.41 14.63
CA ALA A 80 -0.47 -10.59 15.09
C ALA A 80 -0.10 -9.10 15.12
N GLN A 81 1.07 -8.77 15.66
CA GLN A 81 1.55 -7.38 15.67
C GLN A 81 1.86 -6.86 14.26
N ALA A 82 2.50 -7.67 13.42
CA ALA A 82 2.85 -7.29 12.06
C ALA A 82 1.63 -7.07 11.16
N MET A 83 0.63 -7.96 11.25
CA MET A 83 -0.61 -7.85 10.47
C MET A 83 -1.44 -6.64 10.92
N ALA A 84 -1.51 -6.35 12.23
CA ALA A 84 -2.16 -5.14 12.73
C ALA A 84 -1.45 -3.87 12.23
N GLU A 85 -0.12 -3.88 12.17
CA GLU A 85 0.65 -2.76 11.62
C GLU A 85 0.45 -2.62 10.11
N LEU A 86 0.42 -3.72 9.35
CA LEU A 86 0.11 -3.70 7.92
C LEU A 86 -1.28 -3.13 7.64
N ASP A 87 -2.28 -3.48 8.46
CA ASP A 87 -3.65 -2.97 8.35
C ASP A 87 -3.69 -1.46 8.59
N ARG A 88 -3.07 -1.00 9.69
CA ARG A 88 -2.93 0.43 10.01
C ARG A 88 -2.24 1.20 8.89
N LEU A 89 -1.18 0.64 8.31
CA LEU A 89 -0.42 1.27 7.23
C LEU A 89 -1.18 1.29 5.91
N SER A 90 -1.84 0.20 5.54
CA SER A 90 -2.64 0.14 4.32
C SER A 90 -3.77 1.15 4.35
N ASP A 91 -4.39 1.33 5.51
CA ASP A 91 -5.49 2.28 5.67
C ASP A 91 -4.98 3.73 5.58
N LYS A 92 -3.89 4.05 6.30
CA LYS A 92 -3.30 5.40 6.29
C LYS A 92 -2.77 5.80 4.90
N VAL A 93 -2.30 4.84 4.11
CA VAL A 93 -1.75 5.05 2.77
C VAL A 93 -2.80 4.79 1.66
N ALA A 94 -4.03 4.46 2.05
CA ALA A 94 -5.16 4.13 1.19
C ALA A 94 -4.78 3.14 0.08
N VAL A 95 -4.24 1.98 0.48
CA VAL A 95 -3.78 0.93 -0.43
C VAL A 95 -4.86 -0.17 -0.56
N PRO A 96 -5.14 -0.70 -1.76
CA PRO A 96 -6.13 -1.76 -1.91
C PRO A 96 -5.81 -3.03 -1.09
N ASN A 97 -6.86 -3.75 -0.68
CA ASN A 97 -6.74 -5.00 0.09
C ASN A 97 -5.87 -6.06 -0.62
N ALA A 98 -5.89 -6.12 -1.95
CA ALA A 98 -5.03 -7.02 -2.72
C ALA A 98 -3.53 -6.78 -2.47
N VAL A 99 -3.12 -5.52 -2.31
CA VAL A 99 -1.73 -5.16 -2.02
C VAL A 99 -1.39 -5.48 -0.56
N LYS A 100 -2.32 -5.26 0.37
CA LYS A 100 -2.17 -5.69 1.78
C LYS A 100 -1.93 -7.19 1.88
N GLU A 101 -2.70 -7.99 1.15
CA GLU A 101 -2.51 -9.44 1.09
C GLU A 101 -1.14 -9.82 0.53
N LYS A 102 -0.70 -9.17 -0.56
CA LYS A 102 0.64 -9.38 -1.12
C LYS A 102 1.74 -9.01 -0.12
N ALA A 103 1.58 -7.91 0.62
CA ALA A 103 2.51 -7.48 1.66
C ALA A 103 2.58 -8.50 2.81
N ALA A 104 1.44 -9.06 3.21
CA ALA A 104 1.36 -10.10 4.23
C ALA A 104 2.05 -11.41 3.81
N VAL A 105 1.99 -11.75 2.51
CA VAL A 105 2.75 -12.89 1.95
C VAL A 105 4.26 -12.62 1.99
N ILE A 106 4.70 -11.41 1.60
CA ILE A 106 6.12 -11.04 1.66
C ILE A 106 6.63 -11.08 3.11
N TYR A 107 5.85 -10.55 4.05
CA TYR A 107 6.20 -10.56 5.46
C TYR A 107 6.37 -11.98 6.01
N ARG A 108 5.44 -12.89 5.69
CA ARG A 108 5.54 -14.31 6.10
C ARG A 108 6.80 -14.98 5.56
N LYS A 109 7.09 -14.80 4.27
CA LYS A 109 8.33 -15.32 3.68
C LYS A 109 9.57 -14.79 4.39
N ALA A 110 9.55 -13.52 4.80
CA ALA A 110 10.64 -12.92 5.57
C ALA A 110 10.76 -13.54 6.98
N LEU A 111 9.64 -13.83 7.63
CA LEU A 111 9.60 -14.48 8.93
C LEU A 111 10.10 -15.92 8.86
N ASP A 112 9.68 -16.69 7.85
CA ASP A 112 10.10 -18.08 7.62
C ASP A 112 11.62 -18.18 7.39
N LYS A 113 12.21 -17.19 6.70
CA LYS A 113 13.67 -17.07 6.54
C LYS A 113 14.40 -16.44 7.74
N GLY A 114 13.69 -16.15 8.84
CA GLY A 114 14.29 -15.58 10.05
C GLY A 114 14.76 -14.13 9.92
N LEU A 115 14.38 -13.41 8.86
CA LEU A 115 14.82 -12.04 8.59
C LEU A 115 14.26 -11.01 9.60
N VAL A 116 13.22 -11.39 10.35
CA VAL A 116 12.57 -10.52 11.34
C VAL A 116 13.32 -10.47 12.67
N ARG A 117 14.13 -11.48 13.00
CA ARG A 117 14.84 -11.56 14.27
C ARG A 117 15.87 -10.43 14.39
N GLY A 118 15.87 -9.73 15.53
CA GLY A 118 16.78 -8.62 15.82
C GLY A 118 16.44 -7.31 15.09
N ARG A 119 15.28 -7.20 14.45
CA ARG A 119 14.84 -6.00 13.71
C ARG A 119 13.46 -5.55 14.17
N SER A 120 13.13 -4.29 13.92
CA SER A 120 11.80 -3.76 14.21
C SER A 120 10.75 -4.42 13.31
N ILE A 121 9.71 -4.96 13.94
CA ILE A 121 8.53 -5.56 13.27
C ILE A 121 7.89 -4.53 12.35
N ALA A 122 7.73 -3.29 12.83
CA ALA A 122 7.14 -2.20 12.06
C ALA A 122 7.98 -1.83 10.83
N ALA A 123 9.31 -1.84 10.95
CA ALA A 123 10.20 -1.54 9.82
C ALA A 123 10.09 -2.58 8.70
N ILE A 124 9.97 -3.86 9.06
CA ILE A 124 9.82 -4.94 8.07
C ILE A 124 8.41 -4.97 7.48
N ALA A 125 7.38 -4.69 8.29
CA ALA A 125 6.01 -4.52 7.79
C ALA A 125 5.93 -3.38 6.77
N ALA A 126 6.47 -2.20 7.10
CA ALA A 126 6.54 -1.06 6.19
C ALA A 126 7.32 -1.37 4.90
N ALA A 127 8.47 -2.06 5.02
CA ALA A 127 9.25 -2.47 3.86
C ALA A 127 8.53 -3.52 2.99
N SER A 128 7.79 -4.44 3.60
CA SER A 128 6.98 -5.45 2.89
C SER A 128 5.82 -4.81 2.15
N LEU A 129 5.17 -3.81 2.76
CA LEU A 129 4.14 -3.01 2.10
C LEU A 129 4.72 -2.22 0.92
N TYR A 130 5.88 -1.58 1.10
CA TYR A 130 6.55 -0.87 -0.01
C TYR A 130 6.91 -1.80 -1.17
N ALA A 131 7.44 -2.99 -0.87
CA ALA A 131 7.73 -3.99 -1.89
C ALA A 131 6.46 -4.45 -2.62
N ALA A 132 5.37 -4.72 -1.89
CA ALA A 132 4.09 -5.08 -2.49
C ALA A 132 3.56 -3.96 -3.40
N CYS A 133 3.58 -2.71 -2.94
CA CYS A 133 3.12 -1.57 -3.72
C CYS A 133 3.87 -1.42 -5.05
N ARG A 134 5.19 -1.66 -5.03
CA ARG A 134 6.02 -1.61 -6.22
C ARG A 134 5.76 -2.78 -7.18
N ILE A 135 5.50 -3.98 -6.66
CA ILE A 135 5.17 -5.16 -7.47
C ILE A 135 3.81 -5.00 -8.17
N THR A 136 2.84 -4.39 -7.48
CA THR A 136 1.49 -4.16 -8.02
C THR A 136 1.38 -2.83 -8.77
N GLU A 137 2.50 -2.15 -9.04
CA GLU A 137 2.56 -0.86 -9.75
C GLU A 137 1.68 0.24 -9.12
N THR A 138 1.40 0.14 -7.82
CA THR A 138 0.67 1.18 -7.09
C THR A 138 1.66 2.27 -6.62
N PRO A 139 1.53 3.53 -7.09
CA PRO A 139 2.54 4.55 -6.86
C PRO A 139 2.49 5.06 -5.40
N ARG A 140 3.39 4.51 -4.57
CA ARG A 140 3.67 4.98 -3.21
C ARG A 140 5.15 5.26 -3.04
N SER A 141 5.47 6.44 -2.51
CA SER A 141 6.85 6.81 -2.27
C SER A 141 7.34 6.20 -0.96
N LEU A 142 8.65 5.96 -0.86
CA LEU A 142 9.24 5.51 0.39
C LEU A 142 9.03 6.52 1.53
N ARG A 143 8.97 7.81 1.20
CA ARG A 143 8.74 8.89 2.17
C ARG A 143 7.33 8.80 2.76
N GLU A 144 6.32 8.60 1.92
CA GLU A 144 4.93 8.45 2.35
C GLU A 144 4.75 7.25 3.30
N ILE A 145 5.39 6.12 3.00
CA ILE A 145 5.31 4.92 3.86
C ILE A 145 6.08 5.13 5.18
N SER A 146 7.21 5.82 5.14
CA SER A 146 7.99 6.17 6.34
C SER A 146 7.19 7.09 7.27
N GLU A 147 6.56 8.14 6.73
CA GLU A 147 5.67 9.05 7.47
C GLU A 147 4.45 8.33 8.05
N ALA A 148 3.89 7.36 7.32
CA ALA A 148 2.78 6.55 7.81
C ALA A 148 3.17 5.57 8.94
N SER A 149 4.37 4.99 8.84
CA SER A 149 4.90 3.97 9.77
C SER A 149 5.58 4.53 11.01
N LEU A 150 5.87 5.83 11.07
CA LEU A 150 6.66 6.43 12.14
C LEU A 150 8.05 5.78 12.28
N VAL A 151 8.50 5.06 11.25
CA VAL A 151 9.82 4.45 11.16
C VAL A 151 10.68 5.33 10.26
N ASN A 152 11.94 5.54 10.65
CA ASN A 152 12.88 6.33 9.87
C ASN A 152 13.01 5.79 8.43
N ARG A 153 13.02 6.70 7.46
CA ARG A 153 13.17 6.37 6.03
C ARG A 153 14.38 5.48 5.75
N LYS A 154 15.49 5.71 6.46
CA LYS A 154 16.73 4.93 6.33
C LYS A 154 16.54 3.47 6.74
N ASP A 155 15.76 3.22 7.80
CA ASP A 155 15.53 1.88 8.32
C ASP A 155 14.57 1.09 7.41
N VAL A 156 13.52 1.75 6.90
CA VAL A 156 12.64 1.14 5.89
C VAL A 156 13.43 0.82 4.61
N ALA A 157 14.30 1.72 4.15
CA ALA A 157 15.16 1.47 2.98
C ALA A 157 16.14 0.31 3.20
N ARG A 158 16.70 0.18 4.41
CA ARG A 158 17.60 -0.91 4.78
C ARG A 158 16.86 -2.24 4.77
N CYS A 159 15.68 -2.31 5.41
CA CYS A 159 14.86 -3.50 5.45
C CYS A 159 14.35 -3.88 4.06
N TYR A 160 13.97 -2.90 3.23
CA TYR A 160 13.55 -3.13 1.86
C TYR A 160 14.65 -3.80 1.02
N ARG A 161 15.88 -3.26 1.04
CA ARG A 161 17.02 -3.87 0.32
C ARG A 161 17.33 -5.29 0.80
N LEU A 162 17.22 -5.52 2.12
CA LEU A 162 17.37 -6.85 2.69
C LEU A 162 16.31 -7.80 2.14
N LEU A 163 15.03 -7.42 2.15
CA LEU A 163 13.95 -8.25 1.62
C LEU A 163 14.16 -8.59 0.15
N LEU A 164 14.57 -7.62 -0.69
CA LEU A 164 14.84 -7.89 -2.10
C LEU A 164 15.94 -8.94 -2.29
N ARG A 165 17.06 -8.79 -1.56
CA ARG A 165 18.21 -9.69 -1.68
C ARG A 165 17.88 -11.08 -1.17
N GLU A 166 17.30 -11.19 0.01
CA GLU A 166 17.09 -12.47 0.69
C GLU A 166 15.88 -13.23 0.15
N LEU A 167 14.88 -12.55 -0.43
CA LEU A 167 13.69 -13.18 -1.02
C LEU A 167 13.79 -13.33 -2.54
N ASP A 168 14.90 -12.93 -3.16
CA ASP A 168 15.12 -12.90 -4.61
C ASP A 168 13.96 -12.25 -5.39
N ILE A 169 13.51 -11.10 -4.88
CA ILE A 169 12.41 -10.36 -5.49
C ILE A 169 12.97 -9.43 -6.55
N LYS A 170 12.66 -9.71 -7.82
CA LYS A 170 12.94 -8.81 -8.94
C LYS A 170 11.89 -7.73 -9.01
N MET A 171 12.33 -6.47 -8.91
CA MET A 171 11.43 -5.32 -8.87
C MET A 171 11.22 -4.75 -10.29
N PRO A 172 9.98 -4.45 -10.73
CA PRO A 172 9.75 -3.77 -11.98
C PRO A 172 10.40 -2.39 -12.01
N ILE A 173 10.80 -1.98 -13.21
CA ILE A 173 11.26 -0.63 -13.52
C ILE A 173 10.05 0.29 -13.41
N ALA A 174 10.14 1.33 -12.60
CA ALA A 174 9.02 2.21 -12.35
C ALA A 174 8.79 3.14 -13.56
N ASP A 175 7.57 3.15 -14.08
CA ASP A 175 7.16 4.05 -15.17
C ASP A 175 6.85 5.45 -14.62
N PRO A 176 7.49 6.52 -15.11
CA PRO A 176 7.16 7.91 -14.77
C PRO A 176 5.67 8.24 -14.91
N LEU A 177 4.97 7.63 -15.88
CA LEU A 177 3.55 7.88 -16.13
C LEU A 177 2.67 7.57 -14.91
N THR A 178 3.04 6.55 -14.12
CA THR A 178 2.30 6.14 -12.92
C THR A 178 2.24 7.23 -11.86
N TYR A 179 3.25 8.10 -11.80
CA TYR A 179 3.34 9.17 -10.80
C TYR A 179 2.64 10.45 -11.26
N LEU A 180 2.39 10.61 -12.56
CA LEU A 180 1.88 11.84 -13.14
C LEU A 180 0.51 12.22 -12.55
N SER A 181 -0.43 11.27 -12.52
CA SER A 181 -1.79 11.51 -12.01
C SER A 181 -1.78 11.96 -10.55
N LYS A 182 -0.92 11.34 -9.73
CA LYS A 182 -0.79 11.68 -8.31
C LYS A 182 -0.23 13.08 -8.09
N ILE A 183 0.77 13.47 -8.88
CA ILE A 183 1.39 14.80 -8.78
C ILE A 183 0.42 15.85 -9.31
N ALA A 184 -0.27 15.59 -10.42
CA ALA A 184 -1.27 16.48 -11.00
C ALA A 184 -2.43 16.78 -10.03
N GLU A 185 -2.93 15.75 -9.34
CA GLU A 185 -3.98 15.89 -8.33
C GLU A 185 -3.51 16.76 -7.15
N LYS A 186 -2.34 16.45 -6.57
CA LYS A 186 -1.78 17.22 -5.45
C LYS A 186 -1.41 18.66 -5.81
N SER A 187 -1.03 18.91 -7.06
CA SER A 187 -0.66 20.24 -7.54
C SER A 187 -1.84 21.02 -8.12
N HIS A 188 -3.04 20.43 -8.16
CA HIS A 188 -4.25 21.03 -8.75
C HIS A 188 -4.03 21.53 -10.18
N VAL A 189 -3.51 20.65 -11.03
CA VAL A 189 -3.27 20.89 -12.46
C VAL A 189 -4.45 20.33 -13.28
N SER A 190 -4.81 20.98 -14.38
CA SER A 190 -5.94 20.53 -15.19
C SER A 190 -5.65 19.21 -15.94
N GLY A 191 -6.72 18.49 -16.29
CA GLY A 191 -6.61 17.26 -17.08
C GLY A 191 -6.02 17.49 -18.48
N HIS A 192 -6.21 18.69 -19.06
CA HIS A 192 -5.59 19.06 -20.33
C HIS A 192 -4.06 19.10 -20.22
N THR A 193 -3.56 19.77 -19.18
CA THR A 193 -2.13 19.87 -18.89
C THR A 193 -1.52 18.51 -18.54
N GLN A 194 -2.26 17.66 -17.82
CA GLN A 194 -1.85 16.29 -17.57
C GLN A 194 -1.68 15.47 -18.86
N ALA A 195 -2.59 15.63 -19.83
CA ALA A 195 -2.49 14.96 -21.13
C ALA A 195 -1.26 15.43 -21.94
N LEU A 196 -0.92 16.72 -21.88
CA LEU A 196 0.31 17.26 -22.47
C LEU A 196 1.56 16.67 -21.82
N ALA A 197 1.60 16.61 -20.48
CA ALA A 197 2.72 16.01 -19.75
C ALA A 197 2.92 14.52 -20.10
N MET A 198 1.82 13.79 -20.32
CA MET A 198 1.87 12.40 -20.78
C MET A 198 2.55 12.27 -22.15
N LYS A 199 2.21 13.14 -23.11
CA LYS A 199 2.85 13.17 -24.44
C LYS A 199 4.35 13.46 -24.33
N ILE A 200 4.75 14.41 -23.49
CA ILE A 200 6.16 14.74 -23.25
C ILE A 200 6.92 13.53 -22.70
N LEU A 201 6.35 12.80 -21.74
CA LEU A 201 6.97 11.60 -21.17
C LEU A 201 7.07 10.45 -22.18
N GLN A 202 6.06 10.26 -23.03
CA GLN A 202 6.09 9.27 -24.10
C GLN A 202 7.19 9.58 -25.12
N GLU A 203 7.33 10.85 -25.52
CA GLU A 203 8.41 11.26 -26.43
C GLU A 203 9.79 11.12 -25.78
N ALA A 204 9.92 11.46 -24.50
CA ALA A 204 11.16 11.25 -23.74
C ALA A 204 11.54 9.76 -23.66
N ARG A 205 10.54 8.87 -23.54
CA ARG A 205 10.75 7.41 -23.57
C ARG A 205 11.21 6.95 -24.95
N ARG A 206 10.60 7.48 -26.03
CA ARG A 206 10.96 7.15 -27.42
C ARG A 206 12.40 7.55 -27.76
N ARG A 207 12.87 8.68 -27.23
CA ARG A 207 14.24 9.17 -27.43
C ARG A 207 15.26 8.64 -26.41
N HIS A 208 14.88 7.65 -25.59
CA HIS A 208 15.73 7.07 -24.54
C HIS A 208 16.32 8.08 -23.52
N VAL A 209 15.66 9.24 -23.38
CA VAL A 209 16.06 10.33 -22.46
C VAL A 209 15.83 9.95 -21.00
N SER A 210 14.91 9.01 -20.74
CA SER A 210 14.50 8.59 -19.40
C SER A 210 15.45 7.60 -18.70
N ALA A 211 16.43 7.03 -19.41
CA ALA A 211 17.32 6.00 -18.87
C ALA A 211 18.20 6.51 -17.71
N GLY A 212 18.27 5.74 -16.62
CA GLY A 212 19.12 6.04 -15.46
C GLY A 212 18.68 7.23 -14.59
N LYS A 213 17.57 7.88 -14.92
CA LYS A 213 17.03 9.03 -14.17
C LYS A 213 15.89 8.59 -13.26
N ASP A 214 15.74 9.29 -12.14
CA ASP A 214 14.65 9.07 -11.20
C ASP A 214 13.27 9.30 -11.88
N PRO A 215 12.37 8.30 -11.91
CA PRO A 215 11.08 8.39 -12.58
C PRO A 215 10.16 9.46 -12.01
N MET A 216 10.20 9.69 -10.69
CA MET A 216 9.39 10.70 -10.02
C MET A 216 9.84 12.11 -10.40
N GLY A 217 11.15 12.36 -10.43
CA GLY A 217 11.71 13.63 -10.91
C GLY A 217 11.43 13.89 -12.39
N LEU A 218 11.41 12.86 -13.24
CA LEU A 218 11.01 12.99 -14.65
C LEU A 218 9.53 13.36 -14.79
N ALA A 219 8.64 12.69 -14.05
CA ALA A 219 7.21 12.99 -14.06
C ALA A 219 6.92 14.43 -13.60
N ALA A 220 7.56 14.85 -12.52
CA ALA A 220 7.46 16.22 -12.00
C ALA A 220 7.95 17.27 -13.02
N ALA A 221 9.09 17.03 -13.66
CA ALA A 221 9.62 17.94 -14.66
C ALA A 221 8.74 18.02 -15.92
N ALA A 222 8.22 16.88 -16.41
CA ALA A 222 7.32 16.86 -17.54
C ALA A 222 6.00 17.59 -17.25
N LEU A 223 5.45 17.43 -16.03
CA LEU A 223 4.27 18.17 -15.60
C LEU A 223 4.52 19.68 -15.54
N TYR A 224 5.66 20.11 -15.00
CA TYR A 224 6.03 21.53 -14.97
C TYR A 224 6.16 22.13 -16.38
N ILE A 225 6.77 21.40 -17.32
CA ILE A 225 6.86 21.82 -18.73
C ILE A 225 5.47 21.97 -19.34
N ALA A 226 4.58 21.01 -19.10
CA ALA A 226 3.21 21.07 -19.59
C ALA A 226 2.45 22.26 -19.01
N CYS A 227 2.64 22.58 -17.72
CA CYS A 227 2.03 23.77 -17.10
C CYS A 227 2.47 25.05 -17.82
N MET A 228 3.75 25.17 -18.18
CA MET A 228 4.23 26.32 -18.96
C MET A 228 3.59 26.39 -20.35
N GLN A 229 3.42 25.26 -21.03
CA GLN A 229 2.78 25.22 -22.36
C GLN A 229 1.29 25.55 -22.33
N ALA A 230 0.59 25.13 -21.27
CA ALA A 230 -0.83 25.38 -21.06
C ALA A 230 -1.12 26.73 -20.38
N ASN A 231 -0.08 27.54 -20.12
CA ASN A 231 -0.16 28.81 -19.39
C ASN A 231 -0.78 28.69 -17.98
N GLU A 232 -0.60 27.53 -17.33
CA GLU A 232 -0.98 27.31 -15.93
C GLU A 232 0.15 27.78 -15.01
N LYS A 233 -0.15 28.77 -14.17
CA LYS A 233 0.83 29.33 -13.21
C LYS A 233 1.07 28.36 -12.05
N LYS A 234 2.06 27.47 -12.22
CA LYS A 234 2.62 26.62 -11.17
C LYS A 234 4.12 26.87 -11.04
N THR A 235 4.60 27.07 -9.82
CA THR A 235 6.02 27.23 -9.57
C THR A 235 6.73 25.88 -9.52
N GLN A 236 8.06 25.87 -9.69
CA GLN A 236 8.86 24.64 -9.50
C GLN A 236 8.72 24.09 -8.07
N LYS A 237 8.52 24.99 -7.10
CA LYS A 237 8.27 24.66 -5.70
C LYS A 237 6.97 23.89 -5.52
N ASP A 238 5.87 24.39 -6.08
CA ASP A 238 4.56 23.74 -5.96
C ASP A 238 4.59 22.29 -6.50
N ILE A 239 5.25 22.10 -7.65
CA ILE A 239 5.39 20.77 -8.26
C ILE A 239 6.36 19.88 -7.45
N ALA A 240 7.45 20.43 -6.93
CA ALA A 240 8.40 19.70 -6.09
C ALA A 240 7.76 19.22 -4.79
N ASP A 241 6.98 20.07 -4.13
CA ASP A 241 6.23 19.76 -2.92
C ASP A 241 5.18 18.68 -3.18
N ALA A 242 4.40 18.79 -4.27
CA ALA A 242 3.44 17.77 -4.68
C ALA A 242 4.11 16.40 -4.95
N ALA A 243 5.30 16.41 -5.56
CA ALA A 243 6.08 15.22 -5.86
C ALA A 243 6.96 14.73 -4.68
N ASN A 244 6.98 15.43 -3.54
CA ASN A 244 7.82 15.10 -2.38
C ASN A 244 9.34 15.04 -2.71
N ILE A 245 9.81 15.90 -3.63
CA ILE A 245 11.23 16.00 -4.05
C ILE A 245 11.75 17.43 -3.87
N THR A 246 13.04 17.64 -4.12
CA THR A 246 13.63 18.99 -4.03
C THR A 246 13.42 19.76 -5.33
N GLU A 247 13.26 21.09 -5.23
CA GLU A 247 13.16 21.99 -6.38
C GLU A 247 14.33 21.83 -7.37
N VAL A 248 15.55 21.65 -6.84
CA VAL A 248 16.76 21.45 -7.65
C VAL A 248 16.65 20.19 -8.52
N THR A 249 15.98 19.15 -8.02
CA THR A 249 15.73 17.93 -8.80
C THR A 249 14.80 18.22 -9.99
N VAL A 250 13.70 18.94 -9.76
CA VAL A 250 12.78 19.37 -10.83
C VAL A 250 13.52 20.22 -11.86
N ARG A 251 14.28 21.22 -11.40
CA ARG A 251 15.04 22.15 -12.25
C ARG A 251 16.06 21.44 -13.13
N ASN A 252 16.83 20.51 -12.57
CA ASN A 252 17.81 19.75 -13.32
C ASN A 252 17.15 18.86 -14.38
N ARG A 253 16.05 18.17 -14.02
CA ARG A 253 15.31 17.31 -14.95
C ARG A 253 14.60 18.11 -16.04
N TYR A 254 14.05 19.27 -15.70
CA TYR A 254 13.49 20.24 -16.65
C TYR A 254 14.51 20.65 -17.70
N LYS A 255 15.70 21.09 -17.29
CA LYS A 255 16.77 21.51 -18.22
C LYS A 255 17.14 20.37 -19.18
N THR A 256 17.27 19.16 -18.66
CA THR A 256 17.60 17.99 -19.48
C THR A 256 16.49 17.65 -20.46
N LEU A 257 15.21 17.66 -20.03
CA LEU A 257 14.07 17.39 -20.93
C LEU A 257 13.95 18.46 -22.01
N LYS A 258 14.08 19.74 -21.64
CA LYS A 258 14.02 20.87 -22.59
C LYS A 258 15.08 20.72 -23.69
N MET A 259 16.33 20.45 -23.30
CA MET A 259 17.44 20.29 -24.24
C MET A 259 17.30 19.06 -25.12
N GLN A 260 16.91 17.91 -24.58
CA GLN A 260 16.85 16.67 -25.37
C GLN A 260 15.58 16.54 -26.23
N LEU A 261 14.52 17.26 -25.88
CA LEU A 261 13.27 17.30 -26.64
C LEU A 261 13.16 18.50 -27.59
N ASN A 262 14.12 19.43 -27.56
CA ASN A 262 14.09 20.69 -28.33
C ASN A 262 12.76 21.45 -28.15
N LEU A 263 12.29 21.56 -26.90
CA LEU A 263 11.03 22.22 -26.61
C LEU A 263 11.21 23.73 -26.57
N GLU A 264 10.53 24.44 -27.48
CA GLU A 264 10.31 25.87 -27.37
C GLU A 264 9.21 26.11 -26.33
N LEU A 265 9.55 26.85 -25.29
CA LEU A 265 8.62 27.20 -24.21
C LEU A 265 8.44 28.71 -24.22
N PRO A 266 7.20 29.19 -24.00
CA PRO A 266 6.96 30.62 -23.83
C PRO A 266 7.80 31.14 -22.66
N ASN A 267 8.39 32.32 -22.84
CA ASN A 267 9.23 33.01 -21.85
C ASN A 267 8.47 33.30 -20.56
#